data_AF-A0A2V6GEE4-F1
#
_entry.id   AF-A0A2V6GEE4-F1
#
_cell.length_a   1.000
_cell.length_b   1.000
_cell.length_c   1.000
_cell.angle_alpha   90.00
_cell.angle_beta   90.00
_cell.angle_gamma   90.00
#
_symmetry.space_group_name_H-M   'P 1'
#
loop_
_entity.id
_entity.type
_entity.pdbx_description
1 polymer ?
#
loop_
_entity_poly.entity_id
_entity_poly.type
_entity_poly.pdbx_seq_one_letter_code
_entity_poly.pdbx_strand_id
1 'polypeptide(L)'
;YFYALEDGEVPLLFLFSGTVFYSDPDGRLQIQQISWEKEAAWRMPIGVWREMMDRHYPNTAFMWLDRDVFDRLYEFKRHHGFATWEQAMERLLGHSDGEKMTKSE
;
A
#
# COMPACT_ATOMS: atom_id res chain seq x y z
N TYR A 1 -0.47 -4.24 6.68
CA TYR A 1 0.29 -5.48 6.47
C TYR A 1 1.80 -5.20 6.47
N PHE A 2 2.38 -4.59 5.43
CA PHE A 2 3.80 -4.22 5.42
C PHE A 2 4.22 -3.29 6.58
N TYR A 3 3.38 -2.30 6.90
CA TYR A 3 3.60 -1.39 8.04
C TYR A 3 3.63 -2.08 9.42
N ALA A 4 3.12 -3.30 9.55
CA ALA A 4 3.08 -4.02 10.82
C ALA A 4 4.31 -4.92 11.04
N LEU A 5 5.20 -5.02 10.06
CA LEU A 5 6.43 -5.81 10.14
C LEU A 5 7.59 -4.88 10.52
N GLU A 6 8.11 -5.05 11.73
CA GLU A 6 9.29 -4.30 12.22
C GLU A 6 10.58 -4.83 11.58
N ASP A 7 10.66 -6.14 11.37
CA ASP A 7 11.76 -6.84 10.69
C ASP A 7 11.27 -7.98 9.78
N GLY A 8 12.22 -8.70 9.18
CA GLY A 8 11.93 -9.92 8.42
C GLY A 8 11.68 -9.72 6.93
N GLU A 9 10.93 -10.65 6.35
CA GLU A 9 10.73 -10.76 4.90
C GLU A 9 9.24 -10.89 4.55
N VAL A 10 8.88 -10.29 3.42
CA VAL A 10 7.53 -10.36 2.88
C VAL A 10 7.52 -11.34 1.71
N PRO A 11 6.67 -12.38 1.74
CA PRO A 11 6.52 -13.30 0.61
C PRO A 11 5.82 -12.57 -0.53
N LEU A 12 6.52 -12.46 -1.66
CA LEU A 12 5.98 -12.00 -2.93
C LEU A 12 5.81 -13.20 -3.87
N LEU A 13 4.72 -13.20 -4.61
CA LEU A 13 4.49 -14.14 -5.71
C LEU A 13 4.33 -13.32 -7.00
N PHE A 14 5.29 -13.48 -7.91
CA PHE A 14 5.24 -12.89 -9.24
C PHE A 14 4.54 -13.87 -10.17
N LEU A 15 3.43 -13.43 -10.75
CA LEU A 15 2.67 -14.19 -11.73
C LEU A 15 3.00 -13.64 -13.11
N PHE A 16 3.48 -14.50 -14.02
CA PHE A 16 3.84 -14.10 -15.37
C PHE A 16 2.79 -14.60 -16.36
N SER A 17 2.39 -13.70 -17.25
CA SER A 17 1.51 -14.02 -18.37
C SER A 17 1.87 -13.12 -19.54
N GLY A 18 1.89 -13.64 -20.76
CA GLY A 18 2.08 -12.83 -21.96
C GLY A 18 2.99 -13.46 -22.99
N THR A 19 3.66 -12.61 -23.77
CA THR A 19 4.48 -13.02 -24.91
C THR A 19 5.90 -12.50 -24.74
N VAL A 20 6.90 -13.37 -24.87
CA VAL A 20 8.31 -13.00 -24.91
C VAL A 20 8.79 -12.99 -26.36
N PHE A 21 9.45 -11.91 -26.72
CA PHE A 21 10.19 -11.76 -27.97
C PHE A 21 11.67 -11.84 -27.64
N TYR A 22 12.41 -12.72 -28.30
CA TYR A 22 13.84 -12.88 -28.06
C TYR A 22 14.56 -13.23 -29.37
N SER A 23 15.86 -12.96 -29.44
CA SER A 23 16.68 -13.41 -30.56
C SER A 23 17.30 -14.76 -30.22
N ASP A 24 17.26 -15.70 -31.16
CA ASP A 24 18.08 -16.91 -31.06
C ASP A 24 19.58 -16.59 -31.26
N PRO A 25 20.50 -17.55 -31.03
CA PRO A 25 21.93 -17.32 -31.24
C PRO A 25 22.32 -16.91 -32.67
N ASP A 26 21.48 -17.22 -33.68
CA ASP A 26 21.67 -16.81 -35.07
C ASP A 26 21.08 -15.40 -35.35
N GLY A 27 20.51 -14.74 -34.33
CA GLY A 27 19.95 -13.40 -34.42
C GLY A 27 18.52 -13.34 -34.95
N ARG A 28 17.84 -14.47 -35.17
CA ARG A 28 16.46 -14.48 -35.69
C ARG A 28 15.47 -14.20 -34.56
N LEU A 29 14.44 -13.42 -34.85
CA LEU A 29 13.38 -13.10 -33.89
C LEU A 29 12.52 -14.34 -33.63
N GLN A 30 12.42 -14.71 -32.36
CA GLN A 30 11.60 -15.78 -31.83
C GLN A 30 10.51 -15.19 -30.93
N ILE A 31 9.38 -15.89 -30.90
CA ILE A 31 8.20 -15.50 -30.13
C ILE A 31 7.76 -16.71 -29.31
N GLN A 32 7.60 -16.54 -28.00
CA GLN A 32 7.10 -17.59 -27.12
C GLN A 32 6.02 -17.05 -26.18
N GLN A 33 4.95 -17.82 -25.99
CA GLN A 33 3.94 -17.52 -24.97
C GLN A 33 4.46 -17.97 -23.60
N ILE A 34 4.33 -17.11 -22.60
CA ILE A 34 4.50 -17.46 -21.20
C ILE A 34 3.23 -18.18 -20.75
N SER A 35 3.36 -19.45 -20.36
CA SER A 35 2.25 -20.18 -19.74
C SER A 35 1.79 -19.47 -18.47
N TRP A 36 0.48 -19.44 -18.23
CA TRP A 36 -0.15 -18.87 -17.04
C TRP A 36 0.30 -19.50 -15.72
N GLU A 37 0.93 -20.68 -15.78
CA GLU A 37 1.51 -21.38 -14.63
C GLU A 37 2.94 -20.91 -14.30
N LYS A 38 3.50 -19.97 -15.06
CA LYS A 38 4.83 -19.43 -14.76
C LYS A 38 4.71 -18.42 -13.63
N GLU A 39 5.20 -18.83 -12.48
CA GLU A 39 5.30 -17.99 -11.29
C GLU A 39 6.71 -18.01 -10.70
N ALA A 40 7.04 -16.99 -9.91
CA ALA A 40 8.25 -16.94 -9.11
C ALA A 40 7.91 -16.45 -7.69
N ALA A 41 8.24 -17.25 -6.69
CA ALA A 41 8.17 -16.85 -5.30
C ALA A 41 9.49 -16.16 -4.90
N TRP A 42 9.38 -15.03 -4.22
CA TRP A 42 10.53 -14.30 -3.70
C TRP A 42 10.25 -13.78 -2.30
N ARG A 43 11.22 -13.91 -1.39
CA ARG A 43 11.12 -13.37 -0.04
C ARG A 43 11.87 -12.04 -0.01
N MET A 44 11.11 -10.95 -0.09
CA MET A 44 11.68 -9.61 -0.13
C MET A 44 12.00 -9.14 1.29
N PRO A 45 13.24 -8.72 1.60
CA PRO A 45 13.54 -8.07 2.87
C PRO A 45 12.70 -6.82 3.06
N ILE A 46 12.07 -6.65 4.22
CA ILE A 46 11.16 -5.52 4.48
C ILE A 46 11.85 -4.15 4.33
N GLY A 47 13.17 -4.09 4.58
CA GLY A 47 13.98 -2.89 4.40
C GLY A 47 13.98 -2.34 2.96
N VAL A 48 13.94 -3.23 1.95
CA VAL A 48 13.86 -2.82 0.53
C VAL A 48 12.56 -2.08 0.24
N TRP A 49 11.44 -2.60 0.76
CA TRP A 49 10.15 -1.96 0.62
C TRP A 49 10.10 -0.62 1.35
N ARG A 50 10.63 -0.55 2.59
CA ARG A 50 10.69 0.70 3.35
C ARG A 50 11.50 1.77 2.62
N GLU A 51 12.69 1.43 2.13
CA GLU A 51 13.52 2.36 1.36
C GLU A 51 12.81 2.87 0.10
N MET A 52 12.12 1.98 -0.62
CA MET A 52 11.32 2.35 -1.79
C MET A 52 10.19 3.32 -1.41
N MET A 53 9.44 3.02 -0.34
CA MET A 53 8.35 3.88 0.13
C MET A 53 8.88 5.24 0.58
N ASP A 54 9.95 5.29 1.37
CA ASP A 54 10.56 6.53 1.85
C ASP A 54 11.07 7.40 0.70
N ARG A 55 11.60 6.77 -0.37
CA ARG A 55 12.10 7.48 -1.56
C ARG A 55 10.98 8.08 -2.40
N HIS A 56 9.88 7.36 -2.60
CA HIS A 56 8.83 7.77 -3.55
C HIS A 56 7.63 8.46 -2.89
N TYR A 57 7.37 8.17 -1.61
CA TYR A 57 6.24 8.70 -0.85
C TYR A 57 6.69 9.18 0.54
N PRO A 58 7.63 10.15 0.62
CA PRO A 58 8.13 10.63 1.90
C PRO A 58 7.01 11.23 2.75
N ASN A 59 7.10 11.04 4.07
CA ASN A 59 6.17 11.58 5.08
C ASN A 59 4.69 11.21 4.88
N THR A 60 4.40 10.18 4.09
CA THR A 60 3.05 9.74 3.79
C THR A 60 2.87 8.30 4.26
N ALA A 61 1.69 7.98 4.79
CA ALA A 61 1.32 6.62 5.11
C ALA A 61 0.14 6.18 4.21
N PHE A 62 0.20 4.95 3.73
CA PHE A 62 -0.93 4.32 3.06
C PHE A 62 -1.76 3.52 4.04
N MET A 63 -3.07 3.79 4.05
CA MET A 63 -4.05 3.04 4.83
C MET A 63 -5.10 2.47 3.89
N TRP A 64 -5.31 1.17 3.99
CA TRP A 64 -6.47 0.53 3.38
C TRP A 64 -7.66 0.72 4.31
N LEU A 65 -8.74 1.27 3.78
CA LEU A 65 -9.96 1.52 4.51
C LEU A 65 -11.09 0.79 3.81
N ASP A 66 -11.98 0.17 4.60
CA ASP A 66 -13.21 -0.36 4.06
C ASP A 66 -14.03 0.76 3.39
N ARG A 67 -14.74 0.42 2.31
CA ARG A 67 -15.45 1.40 1.50
C ARG A 67 -16.52 2.14 2.31
N ASP A 68 -17.27 1.43 3.14
CA ASP A 68 -18.36 2.04 3.91
C ASP A 68 -17.78 2.97 4.99
N VAL A 69 -16.62 2.62 5.55
CA VAL A 69 -15.91 3.48 6.51
C VAL A 69 -15.36 4.72 5.81
N PHE A 70 -14.83 4.57 4.60
CA PHE A 70 -14.37 5.70 3.80
C PHE A 70 -15.51 6.67 3.46
N ASP A 71 -16.68 6.16 3.06
CA ASP A 71 -17.82 7.01 2.71
C ASP A 71 -18.31 7.82 3.92
N ARG A 72 -18.37 7.20 5.11
CA ARG A 72 -18.68 7.91 6.36
C ARG A 72 -17.64 8.97 6.71
N LEU A 73 -16.35 8.68 6.50
CA LEU A 73 -15.27 9.64 6.73
C LEU A 73 -15.35 10.80 5.75
N TYR A 74 -15.72 10.54 4.50
CA TYR A 74 -15.94 11.55 3.47
C TYR A 74 -17.12 12.47 3.80
N GLU A 75 -18.24 11.91 4.27
CA GLU A 75 -19.38 12.70 4.76
C GLU A 75 -18.97 13.59 5.94
N PHE A 76 -18.22 13.04 6.91
CA PHE A 76 -17.70 13.81 8.03
C PHE A 76 -16.84 15.00 7.56
N LYS A 77 -15.90 14.76 6.63
CA LYS A 77 -15.05 15.80 6.02
C LYS A 77 -15.87 16.90 5.37
N ARG A 78 -16.90 16.52 4.59
CA ARG A 78 -17.79 17.46 3.89
C ARG A 78 -18.63 18.29 4.86
N HIS A 79 -19.23 17.64 5.86
CA HIS A 79 -20.11 18.31 6.82
C HIS A 79 -19.38 19.38 7.63
N HIS A 80 -18.12 19.14 7.97
CA HIS A 80 -17.28 20.06 8.74
C HIS A 80 -16.47 21.04 7.85
N GLY A 81 -16.62 20.96 6.52
CA GLY A 81 -15.95 21.87 5.59
C GLY A 81 -14.43 21.72 5.53
N PHE A 82 -13.87 20.56 5.86
CA PHE A 82 -12.42 20.35 5.83
C PHE A 82 -11.89 20.30 4.41
N ALA A 83 -10.84 21.08 4.15
CA ALA A 83 -10.18 21.14 2.85
C ALA A 83 -9.37 19.86 2.60
N THR A 84 -8.67 19.37 3.62
CA THR A 84 -7.79 18.19 3.51
C THR A 84 -8.27 17.04 4.39
N TRP A 85 -7.73 15.84 4.13
CA TRP A 85 -8.03 14.65 4.95
C TRP A 85 -7.31 14.72 6.30
N GLU A 86 -6.13 15.32 6.33
CA GLU A 86 -5.35 15.54 7.56
C GLU A 86 -6.17 16.33 8.57
N GLN A 87 -6.84 17.42 8.15
CA GLN A 87 -7.73 18.19 9.03
C GLN A 87 -8.88 17.34 9.59
N ALA A 88 -9.48 16.48 8.76
CA ALA A 88 -10.54 15.59 9.20
C ALA A 88 -10.03 14.55 10.22
N MET A 89 -8.86 13.97 9.95
CA MET A 89 -8.21 12.99 10.82
C MET A 89 -7.73 13.61 12.13
N GLU A 90 -7.06 14.76 12.10
CA GLU A 90 -6.65 15.53 13.28
C GLU A 90 -7.86 15.91 14.14
N ARG A 91 -8.97 16.31 13.52
CA ARG A 91 -10.20 16.58 14.26
C ARG A 91 -10.72 15.32 14.95
N LEU A 92 -10.75 14.17 14.28
CA LEU A 92 -11.23 12.91 14.87
C LEU A 92 -10.31 12.44 16.01
N LEU A 93 -8.99 12.50 15.82
CA LEU A 93 -8.00 12.13 16.83
C LEU A 93 -8.03 13.08 18.04
N GLY A 94 -8.17 14.38 17.80
CA GLY A 94 -8.28 15.37 18.89
C GLY A 94 -9.54 15.22 19.74
N HIS A 95 -10.64 14.65 19.22
CA HIS A 95 -11.80 14.28 20.04
C HIS A 95 -11.53 13.08 20.94
N SER A 96 -10.75 12.10 20.47
CA SER A 96 -10.46 10.89 21.24
C SER A 96 -9.55 11.14 22.45
N ASP A 97 -8.74 12.19 22.43
CA ASP A 97 -7.92 12.59 23.57
C ASP A 97 -8.73 13.37 24.63
N GLY A 98 -9.76 14.12 24.22
CA GLY A 98 -10.64 14.87 25.13
C GLY A 98 -11.59 13.99 25.96
N GLU A 99 -11.95 12.80 25.47
CA GLU A 99 -12.85 11.88 26.17
C GLU A 99 -12.12 11.07 27.27
N LYS A 100 -10.78 10.96 27.21
CA LYS A 100 -9.99 10.34 28.29
C LYS A 100 -9.80 11.27 29.50
N MET A 101 -9.93 12.58 29.34
CA MET A 101 -9.71 13.55 30.43
C MET A 101 -10.96 13.78 31.30
N THR A 102 -12.12 13.21 30.96
CA THR A 102 -13.40 13.41 31.69
C THR A 102 -13.86 12.20 32.51
N LYS A 103 -13.05 11.13 32.58
CA LYS A 103 -13.34 9.93 33.42
C LYS A 103 -12.42 9.77 34.65
N SER A 104 -11.64 10.78 34.99
CA SER A 104 -10.84 10.80 36.22
C SER A 104 -11.02 12.12 36.96
N GLU A 105 -12.15 12.29 37.63
CA GLU A 105 -12.31 12.83 39.00
C GLU A 105 -13.80 12.95 39.37
#